data_AF-A0A968QAC9-F1
#
_entry.id   AF-A0A968QAC9-F1
#
_cell.length_a   1.000
_cell.length_b   1.000
_cell.length_c   1.000
_cell.angle_alpha   90.00
_cell.angle_beta   90.00
_cell.angle_gamma   90.00
#
_symmetry.space_group_name_H-M   'P 1'
#
loop_
_entity.id
_entity.type
_entity.pdbx_description
1 polymer ?
#
loop_
_entity_poly.entity_id
_entity_poly.type
_entity_poly.pdbx_seq_one_letter_code
_entity_poly.pdbx_strand_id
1 'polypeptide(L)'
;MINYGFYQVPTNNKIQLILNQHAREDGNHWKWFIEDMESLGFNCQLAMNDALSFLWHEETKISRLVTYELYKYIAEGTAIEKLIILESIEGVADIFLSSTKKVTDELQLTTNKEYKYFGGLHVAAEQEHEAHSDDMHEYIQTLCIAAENRQHSVYLVEKVFELFYSMESRIINLRQSLCGSINL
;
A
#
# COMPACT_ATOMS: atom_id res chain seq x y z
N MET A 1 -5.98 -3.96 -1.81
CA MET A 1 -5.95 -5.17 -2.71
C MET A 1 -5.30 -6.37 -2.04
N ILE A 2 -4.37 -6.18 -1.09
CA ILE A 2 -3.72 -7.27 -0.33
C ILE A 2 -4.58 -7.74 0.87
N ASN A 3 -5.60 -6.95 1.22
CA ASN A 3 -6.51 -7.10 2.34
C ASN A 3 -7.16 -8.51 2.41
N TYR A 4 -7.43 -9.13 1.25
CA TYR A 4 -7.96 -10.51 1.21
C TYR A 4 -6.96 -11.56 1.70
N GLY A 5 -5.65 -11.34 1.55
CA GLY A 5 -4.62 -12.24 2.07
C GLY A 5 -4.56 -12.23 3.60
N PHE A 6 -4.86 -11.09 4.21
CA PHE A 6 -4.87 -10.95 5.67
C PHE A 6 -6.15 -11.49 6.31
N TYR A 7 -7.27 -11.47 5.58
CA TYR A 7 -8.58 -11.77 6.14
C TYR A 7 -8.79 -13.28 6.40
N GLN A 8 -9.14 -13.65 7.64
CA GLN A 8 -9.43 -15.03 8.01
C GLN A 8 -10.52 -15.11 9.10
N VAL A 9 -11.62 -15.82 8.79
CA VAL A 9 -12.74 -16.08 9.71
C VAL A 9 -13.19 -17.55 9.63
N PRO A 10 -13.75 -18.14 10.71
CA PRO A 10 -13.81 -17.57 12.06
C PRO A 10 -12.44 -17.57 12.75
N THR A 11 -12.25 -16.70 13.74
CA THR A 11 -11.02 -16.65 14.55
C THR A 11 -11.33 -16.18 15.97
N ASN A 12 -10.55 -16.67 16.94
CA ASN A 12 -10.48 -16.14 18.30
C ASN A 12 -9.08 -15.56 18.62
N ASN A 13 -8.16 -15.60 17.66
CA ASN A 13 -6.82 -15.06 17.81
C ASN A 13 -6.90 -13.52 17.71
N LYS A 14 -6.44 -12.81 18.74
CA LYS A 14 -6.48 -11.35 18.81
C LYS A 14 -5.74 -10.67 17.66
N ILE A 15 -4.56 -11.17 17.27
CA ILE A 15 -3.81 -10.62 16.13
C ILE A 15 -4.62 -10.76 14.84
N GLN A 16 -5.26 -11.92 14.65
CA GLN A 16 -6.11 -12.12 13.47
C GLN A 16 -7.36 -11.22 13.47
N LEU A 17 -7.88 -10.84 14.65
CA LEU A 17 -8.96 -9.86 14.73
C LEU A 17 -8.50 -8.46 14.28
N ILE A 18 -7.29 -8.04 14.67
CA ILE A 18 -6.66 -6.79 14.21
C ILE A 18 -6.51 -6.80 12.69
N LEU A 19 -5.90 -7.86 12.13
CA LEU A 19 -5.73 -8.04 10.69
C LEU A 19 -7.07 -7.98 9.93
N ASN A 20 -8.11 -8.60 10.48
CA ASN A 20 -9.43 -8.58 9.87
C ASN A 20 -10.09 -7.21 9.91
N GLN A 21 -9.86 -6.44 10.98
CA GLN A 21 -10.37 -5.07 11.12
C GLN A 21 -9.72 -4.14 10.11
N HIS A 22 -8.38 -4.10 10.11
CA HIS A 22 -7.61 -3.31 9.15
C HIS A 22 -8.01 -3.63 7.70
N ALA A 23 -8.13 -4.92 7.35
CA ALA A 23 -8.54 -5.34 6.02
C ALA A 23 -9.91 -4.77 5.59
N ARG A 24 -10.83 -4.52 6.53
CA ARG A 24 -12.13 -3.88 6.26
C ARG A 24 -12.03 -2.37 6.11
N GLU A 25 -11.25 -1.72 6.97
CA GLU A 25 -11.03 -0.27 6.98
C GLU A 25 -10.40 0.17 5.65
N ASP A 26 -9.25 -0.41 5.30
CA ASP A 26 -8.48 -0.08 4.09
C ASP A 26 -9.14 -0.60 2.80
N GLY A 27 -10.11 -1.51 2.90
CA GLY A 27 -10.68 -2.24 1.75
C GLY A 27 -11.34 -1.35 0.67
N ASN A 28 -11.62 -0.08 0.98
CA ASN A 28 -12.24 0.88 0.08
C ASN A 28 -11.30 2.00 -0.40
N HIS A 29 -10.05 2.08 0.08
CA HIS A 29 -9.13 3.18 -0.23
C HIS A 29 -8.82 3.29 -1.74
N TRP A 30 -8.90 2.18 -2.48
CA TRP A 30 -8.75 2.17 -3.93
C TRP A 30 -9.72 3.10 -4.67
N LYS A 31 -10.91 3.37 -4.10
CA LYS A 31 -11.89 4.29 -4.70
C LYS A 31 -11.35 5.71 -4.74
N TRP A 32 -10.70 6.14 -3.66
CA TRP A 32 -10.05 7.44 -3.59
C TRP A 32 -8.94 7.56 -4.64
N PHE A 33 -8.18 6.49 -4.87
CA PHE A 33 -7.13 6.49 -5.90
C PHE A 33 -7.72 6.77 -7.29
N ILE A 34 -8.84 6.13 -7.63
CA ILE A 34 -9.53 6.35 -8.91
C ILE A 34 -10.06 7.79 -9.03
N GLU A 35 -10.65 8.33 -7.96
CA GLU A 35 -11.13 9.73 -7.92
C GLU A 35 -9.98 10.73 -8.12
N ASP A 36 -8.81 10.47 -7.53
CA ASP A 36 -7.62 11.31 -7.72
C ASP A 36 -7.08 11.20 -9.15
N MET A 37 -7.04 10.00 -9.75
CA MET A 37 -6.66 9.83 -11.15
C MET A 37 -7.57 10.64 -12.09
N GLU A 38 -8.88 10.66 -11.83
CA GLU A 38 -9.81 11.51 -12.59
C GLU A 38 -9.55 13.00 -12.37
N SER A 39 -9.38 13.42 -11.11
CA SER A 39 -9.15 14.82 -10.74
C SER A 39 -7.86 15.39 -11.33
N LEU A 40 -6.83 14.54 -11.46
CA LEU A 40 -5.53 14.83 -12.08
C LEU A 40 -5.57 14.76 -13.62
N GLY A 41 -6.67 14.29 -14.22
CA GLY A 41 -6.82 14.20 -15.68
C GLY A 41 -6.18 12.95 -16.30
N PHE A 42 -5.89 11.91 -15.51
CA PHE A 42 -5.30 10.64 -15.96
C PHE A 42 -6.35 9.58 -16.33
N ASN A 43 -7.65 9.88 -16.22
CA ASN A 43 -8.74 8.98 -16.58
C ASN A 43 -9.01 8.98 -18.10
N CYS A 44 -8.07 8.46 -18.88
CA CYS A 44 -8.22 8.32 -20.33
C CYS A 44 -9.10 7.12 -20.72
N GLN A 45 -9.84 7.23 -21.82
CA GLN A 45 -10.55 6.10 -22.42
C GLN A 45 -9.59 5.28 -23.29
N LEU A 46 -9.54 3.97 -23.03
CA LEU A 46 -8.77 3.00 -23.82
C LEU A 46 -9.70 1.92 -24.36
N ALA A 47 -9.38 1.36 -25.53
CA ALA A 47 -10.01 0.12 -25.96
C ALA A 47 -9.65 -1.00 -24.96
N MET A 48 -10.57 -1.93 -24.72
CA MET A 48 -10.35 -3.00 -23.73
C MET A 48 -9.05 -3.77 -23.98
N ASN A 49 -8.73 -4.08 -25.23
CA ASN A 49 -7.51 -4.81 -25.58
C ASN A 49 -6.24 -4.00 -25.27
N ASP A 50 -6.28 -2.68 -25.43
CA ASP A 50 -5.15 -1.80 -25.13
C ASP A 50 -4.96 -1.68 -23.62
N ALA A 51 -6.07 -1.54 -22.88
CA ALA A 51 -6.04 -1.53 -21.41
C ALA A 51 -5.48 -2.83 -20.84
N LEU A 52 -5.92 -3.99 -21.36
CA LEU A 52 -5.38 -5.29 -20.96
C LEU A 52 -3.90 -5.42 -21.35
N SER A 53 -3.53 -5.01 -22.56
CA SER A 53 -2.12 -5.06 -23.01
C SER A 53 -1.24 -4.20 -22.12
N PHE A 54 -1.67 -2.99 -21.76
CA PHE A 54 -0.96 -2.13 -20.81
C PHE A 54 -0.87 -2.76 -19.43
N LEU A 55 -1.98 -3.26 -18.89
CA LEU A 55 -2.04 -3.89 -17.57
C LEU A 55 -1.25 -5.18 -17.47
N TRP A 56 -0.92 -5.85 -18.58
CA TRP A 56 -0.16 -7.10 -18.62
C TRP A 56 1.22 -6.94 -19.28
N HIS A 57 1.59 -5.73 -19.69
CA HIS A 57 2.86 -5.47 -20.34
C HIS A 57 4.06 -5.80 -19.43
N GLU A 58 5.19 -6.07 -20.08
CA GLU A 58 6.47 -6.33 -19.42
C GLU A 58 6.94 -5.12 -18.61
N GLU A 59 6.71 -3.91 -19.12
CA GLU A 59 7.07 -2.65 -18.44
C GLU A 59 6.29 -2.44 -17.15
N THR A 60 4.99 -2.75 -17.14
CA THR A 60 4.12 -2.54 -15.97
C THR A 60 4.09 -3.73 -15.03
N LYS A 61 4.78 -4.85 -15.34
CA LYS A 61 4.66 -6.10 -14.58
C LYS A 61 5.02 -6.00 -13.11
N ILE A 62 5.86 -5.03 -12.75
CA ILE A 62 6.33 -4.90 -11.37
C ILE A 62 5.20 -4.64 -10.38
N SER A 63 4.15 -3.90 -10.76
CA SER A 63 3.01 -3.64 -9.89
C SER A 63 2.26 -4.93 -9.53
N ARG A 64 2.15 -5.86 -10.48
CA ARG A 64 1.58 -7.20 -10.27
C ARG A 64 2.51 -8.09 -9.44
N LEU A 65 3.81 -8.07 -9.74
CA LEU A 65 4.80 -8.90 -9.03
C LEU A 65 4.90 -8.55 -7.54
N VAL A 66 4.90 -7.27 -7.17
CA VAL A 66 4.87 -6.85 -5.76
C VAL A 66 3.66 -7.44 -5.05
N THR A 67 2.48 -7.37 -5.68
CA THR A 67 1.26 -7.97 -5.11
C THR A 67 1.44 -9.48 -4.91
N TYR A 68 1.95 -10.21 -5.91
CA TYR A 68 2.11 -11.67 -5.81
C TYR A 68 3.12 -12.08 -4.72
N GLU A 69 4.24 -11.38 -4.62
CA GLU A 69 5.25 -11.66 -3.59
C GLU A 69 4.69 -11.37 -2.19
N LEU A 70 3.95 -10.26 -2.00
CA LEU A 70 3.31 -9.97 -0.71
C LEU A 70 2.29 -11.06 -0.35
N TYR A 71 1.44 -11.49 -1.29
CA TYR A 71 0.51 -12.59 -1.05
C TYR A 71 1.21 -13.89 -0.66
N LYS A 72 2.36 -14.20 -1.26
CA LYS A 72 3.16 -15.37 -0.89
C LYS A 72 3.61 -15.29 0.56
N TYR A 73 4.24 -14.18 0.97
CA TYR A 73 4.68 -14.01 2.36
C TYR A 73 3.52 -14.05 3.35
N ILE A 74 2.37 -13.46 3.00
CA ILE A 74 1.17 -13.48 3.85
C ILE A 74 0.60 -14.90 3.96
N ALA A 75 0.53 -15.65 2.86
CA ALA A 75 -0.03 -17.00 2.85
C ALA A 75 0.82 -17.99 3.65
N GLU A 76 2.15 -17.82 3.64
CA GLU A 76 3.11 -18.67 4.35
C GLU A 76 3.28 -18.26 5.84
N GLY A 77 2.92 -17.02 6.19
CA GLY A 77 3.16 -16.43 7.51
C GLY A 77 2.17 -16.86 8.60
N THR A 78 2.68 -16.97 9.82
CA THR A 78 1.90 -17.02 11.07
C THR A 78 1.14 -15.71 11.31
N ALA A 79 0.20 -15.69 12.26
CA ALA A 79 -0.56 -14.47 12.57
C ALA A 79 0.34 -13.28 12.95
N ILE A 80 1.41 -13.51 13.71
CA ILE A 80 2.34 -12.44 14.09
C ILE A 80 3.21 -11.97 12.92
N GLU A 81 3.60 -12.86 12.02
CA GLU A 81 4.33 -12.50 10.80
C GLU A 81 3.45 -11.72 9.83
N LYS A 82 2.17 -12.08 9.71
CA LYS A 82 1.18 -11.28 8.97
C LYS A 82 1.05 -9.88 9.55
N LEU A 83 1.01 -9.75 10.88
CA LEU A 83 1.00 -8.43 11.54
C LEU A 83 2.28 -7.64 11.23
N ILE A 84 3.45 -8.28 11.29
CA ILE A 84 4.73 -7.64 10.92
C ILE A 84 4.71 -7.14 9.47
N ILE A 85 4.19 -7.95 8.54
CA ILE A 85 4.05 -7.58 7.13
C ILE A 85 3.09 -6.39 7.00
N LEU A 86 1.95 -6.41 7.68
CA LEU A 86 0.99 -5.30 7.70
C LEU A 86 1.63 -4.00 8.20
N GLU A 87 2.23 -4.02 9.39
CA GLU A 87 2.90 -2.84 9.97
C GLU A 87 4.03 -2.31 9.08
N SER A 88 4.70 -3.21 8.34
CA SER A 88 5.72 -2.80 7.36
C SER A 88 5.11 -2.12 6.13
N ILE A 89 3.94 -2.58 5.67
CA ILE A 89 3.19 -1.93 4.58
C ILE A 89 2.72 -0.54 5.03
N GLU A 90 2.19 -0.42 6.24
CA GLU A 90 1.79 0.85 6.84
C GLU A 90 2.97 1.82 6.97
N GLY A 91 4.13 1.34 7.41
CA GLY A 91 5.34 2.16 7.48
C GLY A 91 5.80 2.67 6.10
N VAL A 92 5.63 1.88 5.03
CA VAL A 92 5.88 2.35 3.66
C VAL A 92 4.83 3.37 3.23
N ALA A 93 3.54 3.12 3.55
CA ALA A 93 2.44 4.01 3.22
C ALA A 93 2.60 5.39 3.90
N ASP A 94 3.00 5.45 5.17
CA ASP A 94 3.26 6.69 5.88
C ASP A 94 4.32 7.56 5.19
N ILE A 95 5.44 6.95 4.77
CA ILE A 95 6.50 7.66 4.03
C ILE A 95 5.97 8.20 2.70
N PHE A 96 5.23 7.36 1.96
CA PHE A 96 4.65 7.73 0.67
C PHE A 96 3.65 8.88 0.81
N LEU A 97 2.66 8.73 1.70
CA LEU A 97 1.58 9.69 1.92
C LEU A 97 2.09 11.01 2.51
N SER A 98 3.05 10.96 3.44
CA SER A 98 3.72 12.16 3.96
C SER A 98 4.44 12.95 2.86
N SER A 99 4.90 12.27 1.82
CA SER A 99 5.56 12.91 0.67
C SER A 99 4.54 13.44 -0.34
N THR A 100 3.53 12.65 -0.70
CA THR A 100 2.50 13.07 -1.66
C THR A 100 1.60 14.16 -1.12
N LYS A 101 1.31 14.16 0.18
CA LYS A 101 0.48 15.18 0.81
C LYS A 101 1.03 16.59 0.59
N LYS A 102 2.35 16.77 0.70
CA LYS A 102 3.01 18.06 0.44
C LYS A 102 2.74 18.54 -0.99
N VAL A 103 2.86 17.64 -1.95
CA VAL A 103 2.61 17.92 -3.37
C VAL A 103 1.13 18.23 -3.60
N THR A 104 0.20 17.48 -3.00
CA THR A 104 -1.23 17.74 -3.15
C THR A 104 -1.68 19.03 -2.49
N ASP A 105 -1.06 19.43 -1.38
CA ASP A 105 -1.34 20.71 -0.71
C ASP A 105 -0.93 21.87 -1.64
N GLU A 106 0.22 21.78 -2.31
CA GLU A 106 0.65 22.75 -3.33
C GLU A 106 -0.27 22.76 -4.57
N LEU A 107 -0.66 21.57 -5.06
CA LEU A 107 -1.60 21.46 -6.18
C LEU A 107 -2.97 22.02 -5.83
N GLN A 108 -3.45 21.84 -4.60
CA GLN A 108 -4.74 22.38 -4.16
C GLN A 108 -4.73 23.92 -4.21
N LEU A 109 -3.61 24.58 -3.86
CA LEU A 109 -3.50 26.04 -3.94
C LEU A 109 -3.65 26.58 -5.38
N THR A 110 -3.24 25.80 -6.38
CA THR A 110 -3.25 26.23 -7.79
C THR A 110 -4.49 25.76 -8.55
N THR A 111 -5.05 24.62 -8.18
CA THR A 111 -6.17 23.98 -8.89
C THR A 111 -7.51 24.12 -8.17
N ASN A 112 -7.49 24.48 -6.87
CA ASN A 112 -8.64 24.47 -5.97
C ASN A 112 -9.38 23.12 -5.94
N LYS A 113 -8.65 22.02 -6.16
CA LYS A 113 -9.15 20.64 -6.08
C LYS A 113 -8.57 19.95 -4.85
N GLU A 114 -9.36 19.07 -4.26
CA GLU A 114 -8.91 18.15 -3.21
C GLU A 114 -8.48 16.82 -3.82
N TYR A 115 -7.46 16.22 -3.21
CA TYR A 115 -6.93 14.91 -3.60
C TYR A 115 -7.01 13.99 -2.38
N LYS A 116 -7.85 12.96 -2.47
CA LYS A 116 -8.24 12.13 -1.34
C LYS A 116 -7.20 11.07 -1.01
N TYR A 117 -6.74 10.34 -2.02
CA TYR A 117 -5.82 9.22 -1.85
C TYR A 117 -4.39 9.68 -1.60
N PHE A 118 -3.94 10.69 -2.35
CA PHE A 118 -2.59 11.22 -2.19
C PHE A 118 -2.48 12.32 -1.14
N GLY A 119 -3.61 12.85 -0.68
CA GLY A 119 -3.67 14.02 0.20
C GLY A 119 -4.26 13.74 1.57
N GLY A 120 -4.93 14.76 2.13
CA GLY A 120 -5.26 14.81 3.56
C GLY A 120 -6.25 13.75 4.04
N LEU A 121 -7.17 13.27 3.18
CA LEU A 121 -8.19 12.32 3.61
C LEU A 121 -7.58 10.95 3.95
N HIS A 122 -6.72 10.40 3.08
CA HIS A 122 -6.05 9.13 3.34
C HIS A 122 -5.12 9.22 4.55
N VAL A 123 -4.33 10.31 4.66
CA VAL A 123 -3.48 10.54 5.84
C VAL A 123 -4.30 10.57 7.13
N ALA A 124 -5.47 11.22 7.14
CA ALA A 124 -6.34 11.24 8.31
C ALA A 124 -6.93 9.86 8.62
N ALA A 125 -7.38 9.14 7.59
CA ALA A 125 -7.93 7.79 7.75
C ALA A 125 -6.91 6.82 8.36
N GLU A 126 -5.65 6.88 7.93
CA GLU A 126 -4.59 6.05 8.52
C GLU A 126 -4.37 6.35 10.00
N GLN A 127 -4.50 7.60 10.45
CA GLN A 127 -4.41 7.92 11.88
C GLN A 127 -5.64 7.49 12.69
N GLU A 128 -6.76 7.24 12.01
CA GLU A 128 -8.05 6.90 12.61
C GLU A 128 -8.36 5.39 12.56
N HIS A 129 -7.52 4.56 11.91
CA HIS A 129 -7.71 3.11 11.93
C HIS A 129 -7.74 2.59 13.37
N GLU A 130 -8.70 1.70 13.67
CA GLU A 130 -8.84 1.14 15.02
C GLU A 130 -7.60 0.32 15.42
N ALA A 131 -6.87 -0.21 14.44
CA ALA A 131 -5.55 -0.82 14.62
C ALA A 131 -4.52 0.12 15.29
N HIS A 132 -4.69 1.44 15.16
CA HIS A 132 -3.87 2.47 15.80
C HIS A 132 -4.49 3.07 17.07
N SER A 133 -5.62 2.53 17.55
CA SER A 133 -6.16 2.92 18.86
C SER A 133 -5.17 2.63 19.98
N ASP A 134 -5.19 3.44 21.04
CA ASP A 134 -4.28 3.31 22.19
C ASP A 134 -4.28 1.87 22.75
N ASP A 135 -5.46 1.25 22.89
CA ASP A 135 -5.62 -0.12 23.38
C ASP A 135 -4.97 -1.17 22.47
N MET A 136 -5.09 -1.01 21.15
CA MET A 136 -4.48 -1.93 20.18
C MET A 136 -2.97 -1.70 20.08
N HIS A 137 -2.53 -0.45 20.14
CA HIS A 137 -1.12 -0.10 20.14
C HIS A 137 -0.42 -0.65 21.39
N GLU A 138 -1.01 -0.50 22.57
CA GLU A 138 -0.51 -1.10 23.82
C GLU A 138 -0.43 -2.63 23.69
N TYR A 139 -1.46 -3.28 23.14
CA TYR A 139 -1.44 -4.72 22.91
C TYR A 139 -0.29 -5.14 21.99
N ILE A 140 -0.08 -4.45 20.87
CA ILE A 140 1.01 -4.76 19.92
C ILE A 140 2.38 -4.59 20.61
N GLN A 141 2.56 -3.53 21.41
CA GLN A 141 3.80 -3.31 22.17
C GLN A 141 4.11 -4.42 23.18
N THR A 142 3.09 -5.14 23.66
CA THR A 142 3.26 -6.28 24.58
C THR A 142 3.64 -7.59 23.87
N LEU A 143 3.56 -7.64 22.54
CA LEU A 143 3.87 -8.85 21.78
C LEU A 143 5.38 -9.14 21.82
N CYS A 144 5.72 -10.34 22.29
CA CYS A 144 7.09 -10.84 22.29
C CYS A 144 7.36 -11.70 21.05
N ILE A 145 8.35 -11.31 20.25
CA ILE A 145 8.89 -12.16 19.19
C ILE A 145 9.99 -13.05 19.80
N ALA A 146 9.83 -14.37 19.70
CA ALA A 146 10.84 -15.32 20.16
C ALA A 146 12.19 -15.08 19.46
N ALA A 147 13.29 -15.24 20.19
CA ALA A 147 14.63 -14.94 19.68
C ALA A 147 14.97 -15.72 18.39
N GLU A 148 14.50 -16.96 18.29
CA GLU A 148 14.64 -17.83 17.11
C GLU A 148 13.89 -17.28 15.87
N ASN A 149 12.79 -16.56 16.07
CA ASN A 149 11.99 -15.99 14.98
C ASN A 149 12.43 -14.57 14.61
N ARG A 150 13.20 -13.90 15.46
CA ARG A 150 13.58 -12.49 15.29
C ARG A 150 14.27 -12.21 13.95
N GLN A 151 15.20 -13.07 13.53
CA GLN A 151 15.88 -12.89 12.24
C GLN A 151 14.93 -12.99 11.06
N HIS A 152 13.98 -13.92 11.12
CA HIS A 152 12.97 -14.06 10.07
C HIS A 152 11.98 -12.89 10.07
N SER A 153 11.58 -12.40 11.24
CA SER A 153 10.75 -11.19 11.35
C SER A 153 11.41 -9.97 10.71
N VAL A 154 12.71 -9.74 10.99
CA VAL A 154 13.47 -8.65 10.34
C VAL A 154 13.53 -8.84 8.83
N TYR A 155 13.78 -10.07 8.37
CA TYR A 155 13.78 -10.40 6.95
C TYR A 155 12.44 -10.05 6.27
N LEU A 156 11.30 -10.32 6.90
CA LEU A 156 9.99 -9.97 6.34
C LEU A 156 9.83 -8.45 6.20
N VAL A 157 10.24 -7.68 7.21
CA VAL A 157 10.24 -6.20 7.14
C VAL A 157 11.09 -5.74 5.96
N GLU A 158 12.34 -6.18 5.88
CA GLU A 158 13.27 -5.82 4.80
C GLU A 158 12.69 -6.15 3.42
N LYS A 159 12.03 -7.30 3.28
CA LYS A 159 11.41 -7.70 2.01
C LYS A 159 10.24 -6.83 1.61
N VAL A 160 9.40 -6.40 2.55
CA VAL A 160 8.31 -5.47 2.24
C VAL A 160 8.90 -4.16 1.69
N PHE A 161 9.86 -3.55 2.39
CA PHE A 161 10.50 -2.32 1.94
C PHE A 161 11.22 -2.48 0.58
N GLU A 162 11.93 -3.59 0.37
CA GLU A 162 12.61 -3.88 -0.90
C GLU A 162 11.64 -4.00 -2.08
N LEU A 163 10.48 -4.65 -1.88
CA LEU A 163 9.46 -4.80 -2.92
C LEU A 163 8.90 -3.45 -3.36
N PHE A 164 8.51 -2.60 -2.41
CA PHE A 164 7.98 -1.27 -2.72
C PHE A 164 9.05 -0.36 -3.32
N TYR A 165 10.27 -0.35 -2.77
CA TYR A 165 11.39 0.41 -3.34
C TYR A 165 11.68 0.01 -4.80
N SER A 166 11.65 -1.30 -5.10
CA SER A 166 11.84 -1.82 -6.45
C SER A 166 10.72 -1.40 -7.40
N MET A 167 9.48 -1.36 -6.92
CA MET A 167 8.33 -0.87 -7.69
C MET A 167 8.47 0.60 -8.02
N GLU A 168 8.71 1.45 -7.03
CA GLU A 168 8.84 2.90 -7.19
C GLU A 168 10.00 3.25 -8.13
N SER A 169 11.16 2.64 -7.92
CA SER A 169 12.35 2.84 -8.77
C SER A 169 12.07 2.50 -10.24
N ARG A 170 11.34 1.39 -10.49
CA ARG A 170 10.95 1.01 -11.85
C ARG A 170 9.93 1.97 -12.46
N ILE A 171 8.91 2.40 -11.70
CA ILE A 171 7.91 3.36 -12.17
C ILE A 171 8.58 4.70 -12.55
N ILE A 172 9.54 5.18 -11.75
CA ILE A 172 10.30 6.40 -12.05
C ILE A 172 11.10 6.23 -13.35
N ASN A 173 11.75 5.08 -13.55
CA ASN A 173 12.53 4.83 -14.78
C ASN A 173 11.65 4.75 -16.04
N LEU A 174 10.44 4.18 -15.94
CA LEU A 174 9.45 4.20 -17.04
C LEU A 174 9.05 5.61 -17.44
N ARG A 175 8.89 6.51 -16.46
CA ARG A 175 8.64 7.93 -16.74
C ARG A 175 9.81 8.55 -17.51
N GLN A 176 11.05 8.25 -17.12
CA GLN A 176 12.24 8.81 -17.79
C GLN A 176 12.37 8.33 -19.24
N SER A 177 12.08 7.05 -19.54
CA SER A 177 12.10 6.54 -20.91
C SER A 177 10.99 7.13 -21.78
N LEU A 178 9.80 7.36 -21.21
CA LEU A 178 8.68 8.00 -21.91
C LEU A 178 8.90 9.50 -22.14
N CYS A 179 9.42 10.23 -21.15
CA CYS A 179 9.73 11.65 -21.29
C CYS A 179 10.96 11.92 -22.16
N GLY A 180 11.96 11.02 -22.19
CA GLY A 180 13.11 11.12 -23.11
C GLY A 180 12.74 10.92 -24.58
N SER A 181 11.52 10.44 -24.87
CA SER A 181 10.96 10.27 -26.20
C SER A 181 10.11 11.47 -26.66
N ILE A 182 9.87 12.44 -25.78
CA ILE A 182 9.15 13.68 -26.07
C ILE A 182 10.16 14.82 -25.96
N ASN A 183 10.89 15.07 -27.05
CA ASN A 183 11.50 16.38 -27.25
C ASN A 183 10.35 17.39 -27.41
N LEU A 184 10.17 18.24 -26.40
CA LEU A 184 9.51 19.54 -26.58
C LEU A 184 10.35 20.42 -27.52
#